data_AF-A0AAW1DPG7-F1
#
_entry.id   AF-A0AAW1DPG7-F1
#
_cell.length_a   1.000
_cell.length_b   1.000
_cell.length_c   1.000
_cell.angle_alpha   90.00
_cell.angle_beta   90.00
_cell.angle_gamma   90.00
#
_symmetry.space_group_name_H-M   'P 1'
#
loop_
_entity.id
_entity.type
_entity.pdbx_description
1 polymer ?
#
loop_
_entity_poly.entity_id
_entity_poly.type
_entity_poly.pdbx_seq_one_letter_code
_entity_poly.pdbx_strand_id
1 'polypeptide(L)'
;MNSEEPRVYAVTQYTNFNGTAFYEKYSKSSFLKSSKGTKFIHQVLSSAIQFKCILTDKESITLKGIKINDKDDLVIKRGSNKNIIMDFDFTLNRLQGFCAAFACTNPNRFNNNNNNTVLAMAASMGYELKPDSTEDFRKFYFSFAPGSQQFSCILGFWPIVSLLILISEQKKKMINIHAFLRKFKVKSDAKKKLMYQIKNRDAIARIIPVVSKRELGEKIDFSDCLKSFSKHLIN
;
A
#
# COMPACT_ATOMS: atom_id res chain seq x y z
N MET A 1 -0.16 -54.15 15.04
CA MET A 1 -1.13 -53.09 14.74
C MET A 1 -0.40 -51.77 14.80
N ASN A 2 0.08 -51.27 13.65
CA ASN A 2 0.67 -49.94 13.55
C ASN A 2 -0.40 -49.03 12.95
N SER A 3 -1.00 -48.19 13.78
CA SER A 3 -1.90 -47.13 13.36
C SER A 3 -1.07 -46.01 12.73
N GLU A 4 -1.01 -45.99 11.40
CA GLU A 4 -0.48 -44.84 10.67
C GLU A 4 -1.45 -43.66 10.83
N GLU A 5 -1.03 -42.65 11.59
CA GLU A 5 -1.72 -41.36 11.63
C GLU A 5 -1.72 -40.72 10.23
N PRO A 6 -2.88 -40.23 9.75
CA PRO A 6 -2.93 -39.56 8.45
C PRO A 6 -2.15 -38.25 8.53
N ARG A 7 -1.07 -38.16 7.74
CA ARG A 7 -0.33 -36.92 7.51
C ARG A 7 -1.29 -35.87 6.93
N VAL A 8 -1.68 -34.90 7.75
CA VAL A 8 -2.42 -33.71 7.31
C VAL A 8 -1.49 -32.91 6.40
N TYR A 9 -1.63 -33.10 5.09
CA TYR A 9 -1.00 -32.23 4.11
C TYR A 9 -1.59 -30.84 4.29
N ALA A 10 -0.80 -29.89 4.79
CA ALA A 10 -1.17 -28.50 4.86
C ALA A 10 -1.42 -27.99 3.44
N VAL A 11 -2.69 -27.89 3.05
CA VAL A 11 -3.09 -27.28 1.78
C VAL A 11 -2.74 -25.79 1.90
N THR A 12 -1.58 -25.39 1.37
CA THR A 12 -1.30 -23.98 1.12
C THR A 12 -2.25 -23.49 0.03
N GLN A 13 -3.45 -23.07 0.42
CA GLN A 13 -4.35 -22.34 -0.47
C GLN A 13 -3.67 -21.03 -0.85
N TYR A 14 -3.19 -20.95 -2.09
CA TYR A 14 -2.69 -19.71 -2.67
C TYR A 14 -3.87 -18.76 -2.86
N THR A 15 -3.93 -17.70 -2.07
CA THR A 15 -4.92 -16.63 -2.22
C THR A 15 -4.71 -15.94 -3.58
N ASN A 16 -5.74 -15.84 -4.41
CA ASN A 16 -5.72 -15.16 -5.71
C ASN A 16 -6.09 -13.67 -5.56
N PHE A 17 -5.69 -13.07 -4.44
CA PHE A 17 -6.03 -11.71 -4.08
C PHE A 17 -5.88 -10.74 -5.26
N ASN A 18 -6.99 -10.08 -5.61
CA ASN A 18 -7.06 -9.08 -6.65
C ASN A 18 -7.47 -7.74 -6.02
N GLY A 19 -6.55 -6.78 -5.97
CA GLY A 19 -6.83 -5.50 -5.34
C GLY A 19 -7.87 -4.66 -6.08
N THR A 20 -8.03 -4.82 -7.40
CA THR A 20 -9.11 -4.17 -8.15
C THR A 20 -10.47 -4.67 -7.68
N ALA A 21 -10.69 -5.99 -7.68
CA ALA A 21 -11.94 -6.58 -7.22
C ALA A 21 -12.21 -6.29 -5.74
N PHE A 22 -11.16 -6.30 -4.91
CA PHE A 22 -11.25 -5.92 -3.51
C PHE A 22 -11.71 -4.47 -3.33
N TYR A 23 -11.12 -3.55 -4.10
CA TYR A 23 -11.46 -2.14 -4.07
C TYR A 23 -12.90 -1.91 -4.55
N GLU A 24 -13.30 -2.51 -5.66
CA GLU A 24 -14.68 -2.43 -6.18
C GLU A 24 -15.70 -2.91 -5.16
N LYS A 25 -15.42 -4.04 -4.49
CA LYS A 25 -16.30 -4.59 -3.44
C LYS A 25 -16.48 -3.64 -2.26
N TYR A 26 -15.40 -3.03 -1.78
CA TYR A 26 -15.40 -2.30 -0.51
C TYR A 26 -15.43 -0.78 -0.63
N SER A 27 -15.20 -0.20 -1.82
CA SER A 27 -15.25 1.26 -2.05
C SER A 27 -16.61 1.89 -1.76
N LYS A 28 -17.67 1.07 -1.67
CA LYS A 28 -19.03 1.49 -1.34
C LYS A 28 -19.45 1.18 0.10
N SER A 29 -18.53 0.67 0.93
CA SER A 29 -18.81 0.26 2.31
C SER A 29 -19.41 1.37 3.18
N SER A 30 -20.31 1.01 4.09
CA SER A 30 -21.09 1.97 4.90
C SER A 30 -20.19 2.89 5.73
N PHE A 31 -19.11 2.36 6.33
CA PHE A 31 -18.18 3.17 7.13
C PHE A 31 -17.57 4.31 6.31
N LEU A 32 -17.29 4.07 5.02
CA LEU A 32 -16.72 5.07 4.14
C LEU A 32 -17.64 6.24 3.91
N LYS A 33 -18.95 6.19 4.18
CA LYS A 33 -19.84 7.34 3.94
C LYS A 33 -19.93 8.31 5.13
N SER A 34 -19.38 7.92 6.28
CA SER A 34 -19.55 8.66 7.54
C SER A 34 -18.32 9.49 7.92
N SER A 35 -18.53 10.55 8.73
CA SER A 35 -17.44 11.31 9.35
C SER A 35 -16.57 10.43 10.27
N LYS A 36 -17.19 9.48 10.98
CA LYS A 36 -16.49 8.47 11.77
C LYS A 36 -15.53 7.63 10.92
N GLY A 37 -15.96 7.22 9.73
CA GLY A 37 -15.10 6.50 8.79
C GLY A 37 -13.97 7.35 8.22
N THR A 38 -14.20 8.64 7.97
CA THR A 38 -13.12 9.57 7.60
C THR A 38 -12.03 9.60 8.66
N LYS A 39 -12.43 9.83 9.93
CA LYS A 39 -11.50 9.83 11.07
C LYS A 39 -10.76 8.50 11.20
N PHE A 40 -11.45 7.39 11.01
CA PHE A 40 -10.84 6.06 11.00
C PHE A 40 -9.78 5.92 9.90
N ILE A 41 -10.05 6.36 8.68
CA ILE A 41 -9.06 6.33 7.59
C ILE A 41 -7.84 7.19 7.92
N HIS A 42 -8.04 8.41 8.46
CA HIS A 42 -6.92 9.23 8.93
C HIS A 42 -6.09 8.51 9.99
N GLN A 43 -6.73 7.83 10.94
CA GLN A 43 -6.04 7.06 11.98
C GLN A 43 -5.25 5.88 11.39
N VAL A 44 -5.82 5.14 10.45
CA VAL A 44 -5.14 4.01 9.79
C VAL A 44 -3.87 4.47 9.05
N LEU A 45 -3.93 5.63 8.39
CA LEU A 45 -2.82 6.16 7.59
C LEU A 45 -1.76 6.90 8.44
N SER A 46 -2.17 7.59 9.51
CA SER A 46 -1.25 8.30 10.41
C SER A 46 -0.62 7.40 11.47
N SER A 47 -1.28 6.31 11.88
CA SER A 47 -0.88 5.50 13.05
C SER A 47 -0.71 4.01 12.72
N ALA A 48 -0.08 3.73 11.58
CA ALA A 48 0.16 2.38 11.07
C ALA A 48 0.86 1.43 12.08
N ILE A 49 1.78 1.96 12.88
CA ILE A 49 2.56 1.20 13.88
C ILE A 49 1.66 0.75 15.04
N GLN A 50 0.74 1.61 15.50
CA GLN A 50 -0.15 1.30 16.62
C GLN A 50 -1.08 0.12 16.28
N PHE A 51 -1.66 0.10 15.08
CA PHE A 51 -2.49 -1.04 14.64
C PHE A 51 -1.71 -2.35 14.57
N LYS A 52 -0.42 -2.30 14.22
CA LYS A 52 0.44 -3.49 14.18
C LYS A 52 0.66 -4.08 15.56
N CYS A 53 0.83 -3.23 16.58
CA CYS A 53 0.97 -3.65 17.98
C CYS A 53 -0.32 -4.25 18.57
N ILE A 54 -1.50 -3.86 18.10
CA ILE A 54 -2.76 -4.45 18.59
C ILE A 54 -2.98 -5.85 18.01
N LEU A 55 -2.48 -6.11 16.79
CA LEU A 55 -2.61 -7.40 16.09
C LEU A 55 -1.54 -8.44 16.47
N THR A 56 -0.52 -8.07 17.26
CA THR A 56 0.55 -9.01 17.65
C THR A 56 0.07 -10.15 18.54
N ASP A 57 -1.01 -9.96 19.30
CA ASP A 57 -1.46 -10.91 20.31
C ASP A 57 -2.82 -11.55 20.00
N LYS A 58 -3.45 -11.19 18.87
CA LYS A 58 -4.78 -11.68 18.47
C LYS A 58 -4.77 -12.20 17.03
N GLU A 59 -5.56 -13.23 16.76
CA GLU A 59 -5.75 -13.75 15.38
C GLU A 59 -6.58 -12.80 14.52
N SER A 60 -7.51 -12.07 15.13
CA SER A 60 -8.29 -11.04 14.48
C SER A 60 -8.73 -9.94 15.45
N ILE A 61 -9.11 -8.79 14.91
CA ILE A 61 -9.71 -7.68 15.65
C ILE A 61 -10.97 -7.24 14.91
N THR A 62 -12.08 -7.19 15.64
CA THR A 62 -13.32 -6.59 15.16
C THR A 62 -13.40 -5.13 15.62
N LEU A 63 -13.53 -4.22 14.66
CA LEU A 63 -13.66 -2.79 14.92
C LEU A 63 -15.14 -2.42 15.04
N LYS A 64 -15.65 -2.47 16.28
CA LYS A 64 -17.07 -2.23 16.57
C LYS A 64 -17.55 -0.87 16.03
N GLY A 65 -18.61 -0.90 15.24
CA GLY A 65 -19.22 0.28 14.63
C GLY A 65 -18.41 0.91 13.51
N ILE A 66 -17.41 0.21 12.95
CA ILE A 66 -16.82 0.49 11.64
C ILE A 66 -17.40 -0.54 10.68
N LYS A 67 -18.53 -0.20 10.07
CA LYS A 67 -19.38 -1.14 9.35
C LYS A 67 -19.02 -1.30 7.87
N ILE A 68 -18.72 -2.52 7.41
CA ILE A 68 -18.49 -2.82 5.99
C ILE A 68 -19.80 -2.67 5.20
N ASN A 69 -20.88 -3.19 5.76
CA ASN A 69 -22.26 -3.06 5.28
C ASN A 69 -23.14 -2.78 6.52
N ASP A 70 -24.46 -2.70 6.35
CA ASP A 70 -25.33 -2.29 7.46
C ASP A 70 -25.37 -3.30 8.63
N LYS A 71 -24.92 -4.53 8.42
CA LYS A 71 -24.93 -5.63 9.39
C LYS A 71 -23.55 -5.92 9.99
N ASP A 72 -22.50 -5.91 9.18
CA ASP A 72 -21.20 -6.46 9.55
C ASP A 72 -20.17 -5.38 9.93
N ASP A 73 -19.56 -5.54 11.10
CA ASP A 73 -18.39 -4.78 11.52
C ASP A 73 -17.14 -5.22 10.75
N LEU A 74 -16.19 -4.29 10.59
CA LEU A 74 -14.91 -4.54 9.97
C LEU A 74 -14.05 -5.45 10.86
N VAL A 75 -13.71 -6.63 10.32
CA VAL A 75 -12.82 -7.59 10.96
C VAL A 75 -11.46 -7.58 10.26
N ILE A 76 -10.41 -7.29 11.01
CA ILE A 76 -9.02 -7.34 10.53
C ILE A 76 -8.38 -8.63 11.01
N LYS A 77 -8.02 -9.51 10.08
CA LYS A 77 -7.32 -10.77 10.36
C LYS A 77 -5.81 -10.58 10.35
N ARG A 78 -5.12 -11.28 11.25
CA ARG A 78 -3.66 -11.40 11.27
C ARG A 78 -3.22 -12.38 10.18
N GLY A 79 -2.35 -11.92 9.28
CA GLY A 79 -1.66 -12.82 8.36
C GLY A 79 -0.67 -13.70 9.10
N SER A 80 -0.90 -15.01 9.10
CA SER A 80 0.01 -16.03 9.68
C SER A 80 -0.13 -17.34 8.88
N ASN A 81 0.84 -18.23 9.01
CA ASN A 81 0.80 -19.54 8.33
C ASN A 81 -0.33 -20.45 8.86
N LYS A 82 -0.95 -20.10 10.00
CA LYS A 82 -2.04 -20.85 10.63
C LYS A 82 -3.43 -20.34 10.20
N ASN A 83 -3.52 -19.12 9.68
CA ASN A 83 -4.78 -18.48 9.36
C ASN A 83 -5.00 -18.48 7.85
N ILE A 84 -6.10 -19.10 7.41
CA ILE A 84 -6.56 -18.99 6.03
C ILE A 84 -7.11 -17.58 5.83
N ILE A 85 -6.45 -16.81 4.96
CA ILE A 85 -6.85 -15.45 4.58
C ILE A 85 -7.55 -15.52 3.22
N MET A 86 -8.86 -15.32 3.19
CA MET A 86 -9.65 -15.33 1.96
C MET A 86 -9.37 -14.07 1.12
N ASP A 87 -9.72 -14.08 -0.17
CA ASP A 87 -9.41 -12.98 -1.09
C ASP A 87 -10.05 -11.64 -0.67
N PHE A 88 -11.19 -11.68 0.03
CA PHE A 88 -11.90 -10.49 0.51
C PHE A 88 -11.73 -10.22 2.00
N ASP A 89 -10.85 -10.95 2.69
CA ASP A 89 -10.54 -10.65 4.08
C ASP A 89 -9.68 -9.40 4.22
N PHE A 90 -10.01 -8.56 5.19
CA PHE A 90 -9.11 -7.48 5.58
C PHE A 90 -7.95 -8.04 6.41
N THR A 91 -6.74 -7.74 5.97
CA THR A 91 -5.53 -7.78 6.82
C THR A 91 -5.08 -6.34 7.03
N LEU A 92 -4.22 -6.06 8.01
CA LEU A 92 -3.74 -4.69 8.23
C LEU A 92 -3.11 -4.09 6.96
N ASN A 93 -2.31 -4.89 6.24
CA ASN A 93 -1.67 -4.46 5.00
C ASN A 93 -2.70 -4.16 3.88
N ARG A 94 -3.73 -5.02 3.71
CA ARG A 94 -4.81 -4.76 2.74
C ARG A 94 -5.63 -3.52 3.12
N LEU A 95 -5.90 -3.35 4.42
CA LEU A 95 -6.64 -2.19 4.93
C LEU A 95 -5.88 -0.88 4.68
N GLN A 96 -4.59 -0.84 4.98
CA GLN A 96 -3.75 0.34 4.75
C GLN A 96 -3.69 0.72 3.27
N GLY A 97 -3.42 -0.24 2.39
CA GLY A 97 -3.43 -0.01 0.95
C GLY A 97 -4.80 0.43 0.44
N PHE A 98 -5.89 -0.17 0.95
CA PHE A 98 -7.26 0.19 0.60
C PHE A 98 -7.59 1.63 1.03
N CYS A 99 -7.31 1.99 2.28
CA CYS A 99 -7.50 3.33 2.82
C CYS A 99 -6.72 4.38 2.02
N ALA A 100 -5.49 4.07 1.61
CA ALA A 100 -4.67 4.95 0.79
C ALA A 100 -5.25 5.15 -0.62
N ALA A 101 -5.66 4.06 -1.28
CA ALA A 101 -6.32 4.13 -2.59
C ALA A 101 -7.64 4.92 -2.52
N PHE A 102 -8.43 4.70 -1.46
CA PHE A 102 -9.69 5.41 -1.25
C PHE A 102 -9.48 6.90 -0.99
N ALA A 103 -8.52 7.27 -0.13
CA ALA A 103 -8.20 8.66 0.13
C ALA A 103 -7.69 9.38 -1.14
N CYS A 104 -6.86 8.70 -1.94
CA CYS A 104 -6.33 9.23 -3.20
C CYS A 104 -7.44 9.55 -4.23
N THR A 105 -8.48 8.74 -4.31
CA THR A 105 -9.60 8.92 -5.26
C THR A 105 -10.67 9.89 -4.76
N ASN A 106 -10.62 10.28 -3.48
CA ASN A 106 -11.59 11.19 -2.85
C ASN A 106 -10.89 12.44 -2.29
N PRO A 107 -10.13 13.21 -3.10
CA PRO A 107 -9.26 14.28 -2.62
C PRO A 107 -10.02 15.35 -1.84
N ASN A 108 -11.22 15.76 -2.26
CA ASN A 108 -12.00 16.80 -1.58
C ASN A 108 -12.31 16.48 -0.10
N ARG A 109 -12.29 15.21 0.27
CA ARG A 109 -12.57 14.75 1.63
C ARG A 109 -11.32 14.55 2.49
N PHE A 110 -10.20 14.24 1.85
CA PHE A 110 -8.96 13.81 2.51
C PHE A 110 -7.79 14.77 2.27
N ASN A 111 -7.99 15.81 1.46
CA ASN A 111 -7.02 16.82 1.09
C ASN A 111 -7.74 18.16 0.88
N ASN A 112 -8.17 18.78 1.99
CA ASN A 112 -8.81 20.08 2.00
C ASN A 112 -8.19 20.96 3.08
N ASN A 113 -8.39 22.29 2.97
CA ASN A 113 -7.71 23.29 3.80
C ASN A 113 -7.82 23.07 5.32
N ASN A 114 -8.84 22.34 5.79
CA ASN A 114 -9.10 22.11 7.20
C ASN A 114 -8.81 20.68 7.67
N ASN A 115 -8.46 19.76 6.75
CA ASN A 115 -8.35 18.32 7.07
C ASN A 115 -7.48 17.56 6.06
N ASN A 116 -6.19 17.90 6.00
CA ASN A 116 -5.22 17.15 5.18
C ASN A 116 -4.86 15.81 5.82
N THR A 117 -4.89 14.75 5.02
CA THR A 117 -4.50 13.41 5.48
C THR A 117 -3.00 13.32 5.64
N VAL A 118 -2.56 13.09 6.87
CA VAL A 118 -1.17 12.75 7.15
C VAL A 118 -0.97 11.24 6.98
N LEU A 119 -0.14 10.86 6.02
CA LEU A 119 0.41 9.53 5.90
C LEU A 119 1.80 9.52 6.55
N ALA A 120 1.93 8.83 7.68
CA ALA A 120 3.13 8.90 8.51
C ALA A 120 4.43 8.56 7.76
N MET A 121 4.40 7.56 6.87
CA MET A 121 5.57 7.15 6.11
C MET A 121 5.98 8.17 5.02
N ALA A 122 5.03 8.89 4.43
CA ALA A 122 5.37 9.98 3.50
C ALA A 122 5.88 11.20 4.27
N ALA A 123 5.25 11.53 5.40
CA ALA A 123 5.66 12.62 6.28
C ALA A 123 7.07 12.41 6.85
N SER A 124 7.43 11.19 7.26
CA SER A 124 8.80 10.87 7.72
C SER A 124 9.86 11.02 6.64
N MET A 125 9.45 11.05 5.37
CA MET A 125 10.33 11.30 4.22
C MET A 125 10.35 12.77 3.80
N GLY A 126 9.66 13.66 4.53
CA GLY A 126 9.57 15.09 4.24
C GLY A 126 8.56 15.45 3.14
N TYR A 127 7.63 14.55 2.80
CA TYR A 127 6.53 14.88 1.89
C TYR A 127 5.31 15.35 2.67
N GLU A 128 4.70 16.44 2.20
CA GLU A 128 3.45 16.98 2.72
C GLU A 128 2.38 16.96 1.64
N LEU A 129 1.17 16.53 1.99
CA LEU A 129 0.02 16.58 1.11
C LEU A 129 -0.66 17.95 1.21
N LYS A 130 -0.54 18.76 0.15
CA LYS A 130 -1.15 20.09 0.06
C LYS A 130 -2.51 20.06 -0.66
N PRO A 131 -3.47 20.94 -0.35
CA PRO A 131 -4.81 20.93 -0.97
C PRO A 131 -4.79 20.99 -2.51
N ASP A 132 -3.83 21.71 -3.08
CA ASP A 132 -3.61 21.90 -4.52
C ASP A 132 -2.67 20.86 -5.16
N SER A 133 -2.29 19.81 -4.41
CA SER A 133 -1.43 18.73 -4.90
C SER A 133 -1.98 18.11 -6.18
N THR A 134 -1.12 17.95 -7.18
CA THR A 134 -1.47 17.30 -8.45
C THR A 134 -1.90 15.85 -8.24
N GLU A 135 -2.66 15.28 -9.17
CA GLU A 135 -3.07 13.87 -9.10
C GLU A 135 -1.87 12.92 -8.95
N ASP A 136 -0.80 13.17 -9.71
CA ASP A 136 0.42 12.38 -9.64
C ASP A 136 1.11 12.48 -8.28
N PHE A 137 1.19 13.69 -7.70
CA PHE A 137 1.71 13.83 -6.34
C PHE A 137 0.84 13.13 -5.30
N ARG A 138 -0.49 13.18 -5.42
CA ARG A 138 -1.39 12.46 -4.49
C ARG A 138 -1.18 10.95 -4.59
N LYS A 139 -1.10 10.40 -5.80
CA LYS A 139 -0.82 8.96 -6.00
C LYS A 139 0.53 8.58 -5.44
N PHE A 140 1.56 9.40 -5.66
CA PHE A 140 2.89 9.23 -5.07
C PHE A 140 2.85 9.26 -3.54
N TYR A 141 2.22 10.28 -2.95
CA TYR A 141 2.08 10.44 -1.52
C TYR A 141 1.41 9.21 -0.88
N PHE A 142 0.22 8.83 -1.34
CA PHE A 142 -0.50 7.67 -0.81
C PHE A 142 0.17 6.32 -1.10
N SER A 143 1.11 6.27 -2.06
CA SER A 143 1.86 5.06 -2.38
C SER A 143 2.83 4.65 -1.27
N PHE A 144 3.20 5.55 -0.35
CA PHE A 144 3.94 5.20 0.86
C PHE A 144 3.08 4.43 1.90
N ALA A 145 1.82 4.08 1.63
CA ALA A 145 1.08 3.22 2.54
C ALA A 145 1.51 1.74 2.36
N PRO A 146 1.71 0.96 3.44
CA PRO A 146 1.87 -0.49 3.32
C PRO A 146 0.68 -1.11 2.58
N GLY A 147 0.95 -1.98 1.62
CA GLY A 147 -0.08 -2.63 0.81
C GLY A 147 -0.56 -1.80 -0.38
N SER A 148 -0.06 -0.58 -0.59
CA SER A 148 -0.39 0.26 -1.75
C SER A 148 -0.16 -0.44 -3.09
N GLN A 149 0.85 -1.31 -3.18
CA GLN A 149 1.17 -2.09 -4.39
C GLN A 149 0.04 -3.02 -4.85
N GLN A 150 -0.86 -3.40 -3.94
CA GLN A 150 -2.02 -4.21 -4.24
C GLN A 150 -3.07 -3.44 -5.05
N PHE A 151 -3.03 -2.10 -5.00
CA PHE A 151 -4.02 -1.20 -5.57
C PHE A 151 -3.44 -0.35 -6.71
N SER A 152 -2.53 -0.95 -7.51
CA SER A 152 -1.91 -0.29 -8.66
C SER A 152 -2.90 0.10 -9.76
N CYS A 153 -4.10 -0.48 -9.79
CA CYS A 153 -5.20 -0.01 -10.65
C CYS A 153 -5.63 1.42 -10.32
N ILE A 154 -5.43 1.87 -9.08
CA ILE A 154 -5.72 3.23 -8.63
C ILE A 154 -4.44 4.08 -8.56
N LEU A 155 -3.40 3.55 -7.92
CA LEU A 155 -2.16 4.29 -7.64
C LEU A 155 -1.15 4.22 -8.79
N GLY A 156 -1.44 3.49 -9.87
CA GLY A 156 -0.55 3.34 -11.01
C GLY A 156 0.80 2.71 -10.64
N PHE A 157 1.87 3.28 -11.17
CA PHE A 157 3.25 2.85 -10.93
C PHE A 157 3.89 3.48 -9.67
N TRP A 158 3.21 4.43 -9.03
CA TRP A 158 3.72 5.19 -7.88
C TRP A 158 4.10 4.33 -6.64
N PRO A 159 3.45 3.18 -6.36
CA PRO A 159 3.92 2.24 -5.33
C PRO A 159 5.33 1.71 -5.56
N ILE A 160 5.75 1.59 -6.83
CA ILE A 160 7.14 1.26 -7.12
C ILE A 160 8.01 2.48 -6.82
N VAL A 161 7.68 3.66 -7.34
CA VAL A 161 8.51 4.87 -7.17
C VAL A 161 8.75 5.20 -5.69
N SER A 162 7.70 5.19 -4.86
CA SER A 162 7.80 5.43 -3.41
C SER A 162 8.71 4.42 -2.70
N LEU A 163 8.66 3.13 -3.08
CA LEU A 163 9.58 2.12 -2.55
C LEU A 163 11.04 2.47 -2.84
N LEU A 164 11.33 3.02 -4.00
CA LEU A 164 12.71 3.33 -4.39
C LEU A 164 13.29 4.47 -3.63
N ILE A 165 12.46 5.48 -3.38
CA ILE A 165 12.78 6.54 -2.47
C ILE A 165 13.06 5.98 -1.08
N LEU A 166 12.21 5.08 -0.56
CA LEU A 166 12.48 4.44 0.74
C LEU A 166 13.81 3.69 0.75
N ILE A 167 14.13 2.94 -0.31
CA ILE A 167 15.39 2.19 -0.40
C ILE A 167 16.60 3.14 -0.49
N SER A 168 16.52 4.17 -1.32
CA SER A 168 17.59 5.15 -1.53
C SER A 168 17.90 5.94 -0.26
N GLU A 169 16.87 6.44 0.42
CA GLU A 169 17.00 7.33 1.57
C GLU A 169 17.36 6.58 2.85
N GLN A 170 16.98 5.30 2.97
CA GLN A 170 17.28 4.54 4.17
C GLN A 170 18.77 4.21 4.35
N LYS A 171 19.64 4.39 3.32
CA LYS A 171 21.13 4.22 3.32
C LYS A 171 21.71 3.01 4.08
N LYS A 172 20.90 2.09 4.61
CA LYS A 172 21.26 1.07 5.59
C LYS A 172 20.81 -0.28 5.08
N LYS A 173 21.82 -1.04 4.63
CA LYS A 173 21.78 -2.42 4.15
C LYS A 173 20.95 -2.55 2.87
N MET A 174 21.48 -3.30 1.90
CA MET A 174 20.72 -3.77 0.76
C MET A 174 19.40 -4.35 1.26
N ILE A 175 18.32 -3.56 1.25
CA ILE A 175 16.97 -4.11 1.25
C ILE A 175 17.01 -5.03 0.05
N ASN A 176 16.89 -6.33 0.30
CA ASN A 176 17.01 -7.32 -0.75
C ASN A 176 15.89 -7.03 -1.76
N ILE A 177 16.26 -6.32 -2.83
CA ILE A 177 15.34 -5.86 -3.87
C ILE A 177 14.57 -7.07 -4.41
N HIS A 178 15.21 -8.25 -4.50
CA HIS A 178 14.54 -9.50 -4.86
C HIS A 178 13.52 -10.00 -3.82
N ALA A 179 13.77 -9.89 -2.52
CA ALA A 179 12.81 -10.25 -1.49
C ALA A 179 11.57 -9.32 -1.53
N PHE A 180 11.74 -8.06 -1.93
CA PHE A 180 10.65 -7.10 -2.02
C PHE A 180 9.91 -7.13 -3.37
N LEU A 181 10.62 -7.30 -4.49
CA LEU A 181 10.00 -7.58 -5.80
C LEU A 181 9.18 -8.88 -5.76
N ARG A 182 9.52 -9.85 -4.89
CA ARG A 182 8.67 -11.02 -4.59
C ARG A 182 7.37 -10.66 -3.84
N LYS A 183 7.34 -9.57 -3.06
CA LYS A 183 6.13 -9.06 -2.36
C LYS A 183 5.18 -8.33 -3.30
N PHE A 184 5.69 -7.78 -4.41
CA PHE A 184 4.86 -7.53 -5.59
C PHE A 184 4.49 -8.89 -6.20
N LYS A 185 3.54 -9.61 -5.57
CA LYS A 185 2.85 -10.78 -6.15
C LYS A 185 1.93 -10.34 -7.30
N VAL A 186 2.46 -9.50 -8.16
CA VAL A 186 1.80 -9.02 -9.36
C VAL A 186 2.00 -10.13 -10.37
N LYS A 187 0.91 -10.73 -10.87
CA LYS A 187 0.96 -11.71 -11.97
C LYS A 187 1.91 -11.20 -13.06
N SER A 188 2.66 -12.10 -13.69
CA SER A 188 3.77 -11.82 -14.62
C SER A 188 3.54 -10.61 -15.55
N ASP A 189 2.30 -10.45 -16.02
CA ASP A 189 1.95 -9.45 -17.03
C ASP A 189 1.80 -8.06 -16.46
N ALA A 190 1.22 -7.91 -15.27
CA ALA A 190 1.11 -6.59 -14.63
C ALA A 190 2.46 -6.12 -14.06
N LYS A 191 3.37 -7.05 -13.71
CA LYS A 191 4.76 -6.73 -13.35
C LYS A 191 5.52 -6.21 -14.57
N LYS A 192 5.44 -6.91 -15.71
CA LYS A 192 6.01 -6.46 -16.98
C LYS A 192 5.43 -5.12 -17.43
N LYS A 193 4.12 -4.91 -17.30
CA LYS A 193 3.43 -3.66 -17.66
C LYS A 193 3.86 -2.48 -16.78
N LEU A 194 3.97 -2.65 -15.46
CA LEU A 194 4.48 -1.60 -14.56
C LEU A 194 5.96 -1.28 -14.85
N MET A 195 6.78 -2.30 -15.10
CA MET A 195 8.20 -2.10 -15.40
C MET A 195 8.40 -1.44 -16.77
N TYR A 196 7.57 -1.75 -17.76
CA TYR A 196 7.56 -1.07 -19.05
C TYR A 196 7.13 0.40 -18.91
N GLN A 197 6.12 0.68 -18.08
CA GLN A 197 5.66 2.04 -17.80
C GLN A 197 6.75 2.92 -17.18
N ILE A 198 7.55 2.40 -16.25
CA ILE A 198 8.66 3.17 -15.63
C ILE A 198 9.82 3.39 -16.61
N LYS A 199 10.06 2.45 -17.54
CA LYS A 199 11.10 2.59 -18.59
C LYS A 199 10.72 3.58 -19.69
N ASN A 200 9.46 3.98 -19.79
CA ASN A 200 9.06 5.02 -20.74
C ASN A 200 9.69 6.36 -20.32
N ARG A 201 10.37 7.06 -21.23
CA ARG A 201 10.94 8.40 -21.01
C ARG A 201 9.89 9.37 -20.47
N ASP A 202 8.64 9.24 -20.90
CA ASP A 202 7.53 10.08 -20.42
C ASP A 202 7.23 9.87 -18.93
N ALA A 203 7.43 8.64 -18.41
CA ALA A 203 7.25 8.37 -16.99
C ALA A 203 8.36 8.99 -16.15
N ILE A 204 9.62 8.97 -16.64
CA ILE A 204 10.73 9.64 -15.95
C ILE A 204 10.49 11.15 -15.88
N ALA A 205 10.03 11.76 -16.97
CA ALA A 205 9.67 13.18 -17.01
C ALA A 205 8.53 13.54 -16.04
N ARG A 206 7.59 12.60 -15.77
CA ARG A 206 6.54 12.76 -14.74
C ARG A 206 7.03 12.54 -13.32
N ILE A 207 7.97 11.61 -13.12
CA ILE A 207 8.48 11.23 -11.79
C ILE A 207 9.33 12.35 -11.18
N ILE A 208 10.30 12.88 -11.94
CA ILE A 208 11.25 13.89 -11.44
C ILE A 208 10.57 15.06 -10.73
N PRO A 209 9.58 15.77 -11.31
CA PRO A 209 8.96 16.93 -10.67
C PRO A 209 8.11 16.58 -9.44
N VAL A 210 7.60 15.34 -9.35
CA VAL A 210 6.76 14.88 -8.24
C VAL A 210 7.60 14.49 -7.02
N VAL A 211 8.75 13.86 -7.27
CA VAL A 211 9.59 13.31 -6.21
C VAL A 211 10.63 14.31 -5.72
N SER A 212 10.96 15.33 -6.52
CA SER A 212 11.86 16.41 -6.11
C SER A 212 11.26 17.17 -4.91
N LYS A 213 11.92 17.09 -3.74
CA LYS A 213 11.54 17.85 -2.55
C LYS A 213 11.74 19.34 -2.83
N ARG A 214 10.67 20.14 -2.82
CA ARG A 214 10.74 21.59 -3.10
C ARG A 214 11.49 22.38 -2.01
N GLU A 215 11.63 21.85 -0.79
CA GLU A 215 11.97 22.69 0.36
C GLU A 215 13.47 22.85 0.70
N LEU A 216 14.41 22.20 0.02
CA LEU A 216 15.82 22.28 0.47
C LEU A 216 16.91 22.36 -0.60
N GLY A 217 16.59 22.63 -1.87
CA GLY A 217 17.63 22.71 -2.93
C GLY A 217 18.42 21.40 -3.16
N GLU A 218 18.10 20.33 -2.41
CA GLU A 218 18.62 19.00 -2.60
C GLU A 218 17.99 18.40 -3.85
N LYS A 219 18.76 18.38 -4.95
CA LYS A 219 18.48 17.47 -6.06
C LYS A 219 18.67 16.05 -5.52
N ILE A 220 17.58 15.32 -5.31
CA ILE A 220 17.65 13.88 -5.09
C ILE A 220 18.27 13.28 -6.36
N ASP A 221 19.49 12.77 -6.25
CA ASP A 221 20.17 12.13 -7.37
C ASP A 221 19.60 10.72 -7.57
N PHE A 222 18.70 10.60 -8.53
CA PHE A 222 18.09 9.33 -8.91
C PHE A 222 19.03 8.42 -9.70
N SER A 223 20.24 8.86 -10.07
CA SER A 223 21.18 8.10 -10.89
C SER A 223 21.43 6.71 -10.33
N ASP A 224 21.67 6.60 -9.02
CA ASP A 224 22.01 5.33 -8.39
C ASP A 224 20.79 4.43 -8.19
N CYS A 225 19.61 5.02 -7.99
CA CYS A 225 18.35 4.29 -7.98
C CYS A 225 18.08 3.72 -9.38
N LEU A 226 18.10 4.56 -10.43
CA LEU A 226 17.88 4.16 -11.82
C LEU A 226 18.93 3.17 -12.34
N LYS A 227 20.20 3.29 -11.92
CA LYS A 227 21.26 2.31 -12.21
C LYS A 227 21.03 0.98 -11.49
N SER A 228 20.58 1.01 -10.24
CA SER A 228 20.18 -0.21 -9.51
C SER A 228 18.99 -0.89 -10.19
N PHE A 229 18.08 -0.11 -10.77
CA PHE A 229 16.97 -0.62 -11.59
C PHE A 229 17.44 -1.32 -12.85
N SER A 230 18.25 -0.65 -13.66
CA SER A 230 18.67 -1.18 -14.96
C SER A 230 19.46 -2.48 -14.80
N LYS A 231 20.30 -2.59 -13.76
CA LYS A 231 21.08 -3.81 -13.46
C LYS A 231 20.23 -5.03 -13.11
N HIS A 232 19.10 -4.87 -12.45
CA HIS A 232 18.24 -6.00 -12.02
C HIS A 232 17.16 -6.37 -13.04
N LEU A 233 17.21 -5.74 -14.22
CA LEU A 233 16.25 -5.89 -15.32
C LEU A 233 16.80 -6.65 -16.53
N ILE A 234 18.10 -6.98 -16.52
CA ILE A 234 18.82 -7.64 -17.64
C ILE A 234 19.07 -9.14 -17.36
N ASN A 235 18.76 -9.63 -16.16
CA ASN A 235 18.75 -11.07 -15.84
C ASN A 235 17.31 -11.57 -15.62
#